data_AF-A0A968XSJ5-F1
#
_entry.id   AF-A0A968XSJ5-F1
#
_cell.length_a   1.000
_cell.length_b   1.000
_cell.length_c   1.000
_cell.angle_alpha   90.00
_cell.angle_beta   90.00
_cell.angle_gamma   90.00
#
_symmetry.space_group_name_H-M   'P 1'
#
loop_
_entity.id
_entity.type
_entity.pdbx_description
1 polymer ?
#
loop_
_entity_poly.entity_id
_entity_poly.type
_entity_poly.pdbx_seq_one_letter_code
_entity_poly.pdbx_strand_id
1 'polypeptide(L)'
;MYGFGTFNIGKIDFGLSGASTITNVTTAAFTLTHNDRSFSQGMELEFFFTTDTSVGKSFNSALINGIDDAQYGFVPISLGRFPYTPKAGGVKDTFLLDLSAAGTALISRLNTGEDFSILLAATAAPAAITFSGKNNTFDPGDPELKLTVEEVTGVDTNPPVIAFFTPADGSGGLPVSSVLKVTFNELIQKGAGTITILRENDDSVFEAVDAAGPQVAVSLGTVTIDPTNTFESATAYYVQMTPGAIQDVSTNNFAGIADTTTWNFSTAQPPITAMGPFQISENAPAGTVVGVLNPAVNGTEGIKYTILGGSGGSAMMKAFPGSGYVVNPIFTIGDTLAGTTGALNTNSAGNFSPVGTLDGLGAFSLDANTVRVFSNHEIEIPNAGSAGYPYTLTNGTVIAKGGGRISYWDIDKTSRRVVDAGLAIARMYDRTGTEVTSTAQLELGGLDRTCSSALFEPNLWGAGLASWTAST
;
A
#
# COMPACT_ATOMS: atom_id res chain seq x y z
N MET A 1 2.16 5.22 -20.05
CA MET A 1 2.56 6.32 -20.96
C MET A 1 2.47 5.80 -22.39
N TYR A 2 1.92 6.56 -23.34
CA TYR A 2 1.90 6.12 -24.74
C TYR A 2 3.31 6.26 -25.33
N GLY A 3 3.84 5.18 -25.88
CA GLY A 3 4.95 5.17 -26.83
C GLY A 3 6.30 4.64 -26.31
N PHE A 4 6.60 4.73 -25.01
CA PHE A 4 7.76 4.09 -24.39
C PHE A 4 7.46 3.66 -22.94
N GLY A 5 8.18 2.65 -22.47
CA GLY A 5 8.16 2.15 -21.09
C GLY A 5 9.25 2.77 -20.26
N THR A 6 9.04 2.82 -18.95
CA THR A 6 10.07 3.26 -18.00
C THR A 6 10.15 2.27 -16.87
N PHE A 7 11.39 1.92 -16.53
CA PHE A 7 11.74 1.12 -15.37
C PHE A 7 12.65 1.98 -14.50
N ASN A 8 12.16 2.37 -13.32
CA ASN A 8 12.98 3.06 -12.33
C ASN A 8 13.73 2.00 -11.54
N ILE A 9 15.04 2.16 -11.43
CA ILE A 9 15.93 1.14 -10.87
C ILE A 9 16.89 1.82 -9.91
N GLY A 10 17.03 1.23 -8.73
CA GLY A 10 17.93 1.67 -7.67
C GLY A 10 19.07 0.69 -7.44
N LYS A 11 20.07 1.09 -6.64
CA LYS A 11 21.23 0.27 -6.27
C LYS A 11 20.84 -1.13 -5.76
N ILE A 12 19.74 -1.20 -5.01
CA ILE A 12 19.25 -2.41 -4.35
C ILE A 12 18.75 -3.46 -5.35
N ASP A 13 18.23 -3.05 -6.52
CA ASP A 13 17.71 -3.97 -7.53
C ASP A 13 18.81 -4.82 -8.18
N PHE A 14 20.08 -4.44 -7.99
CA PHE A 14 21.24 -5.09 -8.59
C PHE A 14 21.94 -6.11 -7.72
N GLY A 15 21.44 -6.38 -6.51
CA GLY A 15 22.15 -7.28 -5.61
C GLY A 15 23.48 -6.70 -5.09
N LEU A 16 23.69 -5.37 -5.22
CA LEU A 16 24.90 -4.67 -4.78
C LEU A 16 24.76 -4.16 -3.34
N SER A 17 25.74 -4.47 -2.48
CA SER A 17 25.75 -4.06 -1.06
C SER A 17 26.15 -2.59 -0.86
N GLY A 18 25.93 -2.07 0.35
CA GLY A 18 26.29 -0.71 0.74
C GLY A 18 27.75 -0.35 0.43
N ALA A 19 28.69 -1.25 0.68
CA ALA A 19 30.14 -0.98 0.57
C ALA A 19 30.85 -1.34 -0.74
N SER A 20 30.19 -1.94 -1.71
CA SER A 20 30.80 -2.11 -3.03
C SER A 20 30.93 -0.76 -3.71
N THR A 21 32.16 -0.37 -4.06
CA THR A 21 32.39 0.72 -5.02
C THR A 21 32.40 0.11 -6.41
N ILE A 22 31.37 0.43 -7.19
CA ILE A 22 31.29 0.02 -8.57
C ILE A 22 32.30 0.85 -9.35
N THR A 23 33.24 0.17 -10.00
CA THR A 23 34.29 0.82 -10.80
C THR A 23 34.05 0.68 -12.29
N ASN A 24 33.26 -0.32 -12.69
CA ASN A 24 32.92 -0.55 -14.08
C ASN A 24 31.56 -1.22 -14.20
N VAL A 25 30.80 -0.85 -15.23
CA VAL A 25 29.60 -1.56 -15.67
C VAL A 25 29.65 -1.59 -17.18
N THR A 26 29.69 -2.79 -17.76
CA THR A 26 29.90 -2.95 -19.21
C THR A 26 28.64 -3.43 -19.91
N THR A 27 27.87 -4.31 -19.27
CA THR A 27 26.66 -4.89 -19.86
C THR A 27 25.59 -5.15 -18.80
N ALA A 28 24.35 -5.24 -19.26
CA ALA A 28 23.22 -5.68 -18.43
C ALA A 28 22.38 -6.72 -19.15
N ALA A 29 21.96 -7.76 -18.44
CA ALA A 29 20.90 -8.65 -18.90
C ALA A 29 19.56 -8.11 -18.40
N PHE A 30 18.71 -7.68 -19.33
CA PHE A 30 17.38 -7.16 -19.05
C PHE A 30 16.35 -8.19 -19.51
N THR A 31 15.64 -8.80 -18.57
CA THR A 31 14.69 -9.87 -18.86
C THR A 31 13.25 -9.36 -18.82
N LEU A 32 12.57 -9.44 -19.95
CA LEU A 32 11.16 -9.10 -20.13
C LEU A 32 10.27 -10.34 -20.02
N THR A 33 9.23 -10.28 -19.20
CA THR A 33 8.16 -11.29 -19.19
C THR A 33 6.99 -10.80 -20.06
N HIS A 34 6.62 -11.55 -21.09
CA HIS A 34 5.58 -11.17 -22.03
C HIS A 34 4.18 -11.42 -21.43
N ASN A 35 3.17 -10.64 -21.82
CA ASN A 35 1.80 -10.75 -21.30
C ASN A 35 0.72 -10.85 -22.39
N ASP A 36 0.87 -11.77 -23.36
CA ASP A 36 -0.06 -12.08 -24.48
C ASP A 36 -0.45 -10.88 -25.39
N ARG A 37 0.04 -9.67 -25.12
CA ARG A 37 -0.29 -8.42 -25.81
C ARG A 37 0.92 -7.88 -26.58
N SER A 38 1.43 -8.70 -27.49
CA SER A 38 2.65 -8.45 -28.27
C SER A 38 2.54 -7.29 -29.27
N PHE A 39 3.68 -6.68 -29.62
CA PHE A 39 3.77 -5.63 -30.64
C PHE A 39 3.37 -6.14 -32.03
N SER A 40 2.60 -5.35 -32.78
CA SER A 40 2.14 -5.71 -34.14
C SER A 40 2.93 -5.02 -35.26
N GLN A 41 3.68 -3.95 -34.97
CA GLN A 41 4.52 -3.21 -35.92
C GLN A 41 5.72 -2.57 -35.20
N GLY A 42 6.88 -2.61 -35.86
CA GLY A 42 8.19 -2.28 -35.30
C GLY A 42 8.94 -3.55 -34.92
N MET A 43 9.78 -4.06 -35.84
CA MET A 43 10.48 -5.35 -35.66
C MET A 43 11.64 -5.25 -34.66
N GLU A 44 11.88 -4.09 -34.03
CA GLU A 44 12.97 -3.89 -33.08
C GLU A 44 12.52 -3.13 -31.82
N LEU A 45 13.09 -3.54 -30.69
CA LEU A 45 13.04 -2.84 -29.41
C LEU A 45 14.35 -2.09 -29.20
N GLU A 46 14.26 -0.86 -28.74
CA GLU A 46 15.41 -0.05 -28.37
C GLU A 46 15.32 0.34 -26.89
N PHE A 47 16.42 0.12 -26.18
CA PHE A 47 16.54 0.41 -24.77
C PHE A 47 17.38 1.67 -24.59
N PHE A 48 17.04 2.52 -23.62
CA PHE A 48 17.80 3.72 -23.31
C PHE A 48 18.07 3.83 -21.82
N PHE A 49 19.22 4.38 -21.47
CA PHE A 49 19.54 4.80 -20.12
C PHE A 49 19.34 6.31 -19.98
N THR A 50 18.74 6.74 -18.88
CA THR A 50 18.79 8.14 -18.46
C THR A 50 18.82 8.23 -16.93
N THR A 51 19.43 9.31 -16.43
CA THR A 51 19.39 9.65 -15.00
C THR A 51 18.29 10.64 -14.65
N ASP A 52 17.58 11.15 -15.66
CA ASP A 52 16.42 12.03 -15.47
C ASP A 52 15.15 11.18 -15.31
N THR A 53 14.16 11.74 -14.62
CA THR A 53 12.86 11.09 -14.47
C THR A 53 12.11 11.09 -15.80
N SER A 54 11.33 10.03 -16.09
CA SER A 54 10.39 10.04 -17.21
C SER A 54 9.07 10.75 -16.87
N VAL A 55 8.85 11.16 -15.62
CA VAL A 55 7.63 11.86 -15.20
C VAL A 55 7.50 13.19 -15.95
N GLY A 56 6.35 13.40 -16.58
CA GLY A 56 6.04 14.62 -17.34
C GLY A 56 6.63 14.69 -18.75
N LYS A 57 7.37 13.68 -19.20
CA LYS A 57 7.87 13.60 -20.58
C LYS A 57 6.79 13.08 -21.53
N SER A 58 6.82 13.50 -22.79
CA SER A 58 5.81 13.21 -23.81
C SER A 58 6.43 12.52 -25.02
N PHE A 59 5.74 11.49 -25.52
CA PHE A 59 6.14 10.79 -26.73
C PHE A 59 5.99 11.66 -27.98
N ASN A 60 7.02 11.66 -28.81
CA ASN A 60 7.04 12.38 -30.07
C ASN A 60 6.92 11.41 -31.25
N SER A 61 5.72 11.28 -31.81
CA SER A 61 5.45 10.37 -32.94
C SER A 61 6.23 10.68 -34.22
N ALA A 62 6.90 11.83 -34.32
CA ALA A 62 7.78 12.14 -35.44
C ALA A 62 9.16 11.47 -35.33
N LEU A 63 9.51 10.95 -34.16
CA LEU A 63 10.78 10.27 -33.90
C LEU A 63 10.60 8.76 -34.00
N ILE A 64 11.63 8.06 -34.48
CA ILE A 64 11.57 6.62 -34.73
C ILE A 64 11.27 5.80 -33.46
N ASN A 65 11.81 6.22 -32.32
CA ASN A 65 11.63 5.61 -31.01
C ASN A 65 10.70 6.44 -30.11
N GLY A 66 10.24 7.60 -30.59
CA GLY A 66 9.38 8.49 -29.83
C GLY A 66 9.98 9.25 -28.67
N ILE A 67 11.27 9.05 -28.38
CA ILE A 67 11.97 9.68 -27.27
C ILE A 67 12.58 10.98 -27.78
N ASP A 68 12.14 12.10 -27.20
CA ASP A 68 12.59 13.44 -27.54
C ASP A 68 13.64 13.92 -26.53
N ASP A 69 14.90 13.90 -26.96
CA ASP A 69 16.07 14.25 -26.14
C ASP A 69 15.96 15.63 -25.50
N ALA A 70 15.27 16.59 -26.15
CA ALA A 70 15.12 17.95 -25.64
C ALA A 70 14.32 18.02 -24.33
N GLN A 71 13.56 16.96 -24.02
CA GLN A 71 12.77 16.89 -22.81
C GLN A 71 13.59 16.42 -21.61
N TYR A 72 14.81 15.92 -21.78
CA TYR A 72 15.61 15.33 -20.72
C TYR A 72 16.80 16.21 -20.35
N GLY A 73 16.99 16.46 -19.05
CA GLY A 73 18.19 17.14 -18.56
C GLY A 73 19.46 16.31 -18.76
N PHE A 74 19.30 14.98 -18.71
CA PHE A 74 20.30 14.00 -19.11
C PHE A 74 19.79 13.24 -20.35
N VAL A 75 20.38 13.52 -21.51
CA VAL A 75 19.96 12.93 -22.79
C VAL A 75 19.96 11.40 -22.71
N PRO A 76 18.85 10.72 -23.08
CA PRO A 76 18.79 9.27 -23.08
C PRO A 76 19.85 8.65 -23.99
N ILE A 77 20.62 7.70 -23.46
CA ILE A 77 21.69 6.99 -24.16
C ILE A 77 21.15 5.65 -24.63
N SER A 78 21.17 5.39 -25.94
CA SER A 78 20.78 4.07 -26.47
C SER A 78 21.71 2.98 -25.94
N LEU A 79 21.12 1.92 -25.40
CA LEU A 79 21.80 0.74 -24.83
C LEU A 79 21.76 -0.46 -25.78
N GLY A 80 21.24 -0.26 -26.98
CA GLY A 80 21.11 -1.30 -27.99
C GLY A 80 19.71 -1.39 -28.55
N ARG A 81 19.67 -1.86 -29.80
CA ARG A 81 18.47 -2.14 -30.55
C ARG A 81 18.44 -3.62 -30.90
N PHE A 82 17.31 -4.26 -30.62
CA PHE A 82 17.18 -5.71 -30.67
C PHE A 82 15.98 -6.10 -31.52
N PRO A 83 16.12 -7.07 -32.43
CA PRO A 83 14.97 -7.60 -33.14
C PRO A 83 13.99 -8.24 -32.15
N TYR A 84 12.70 -8.02 -32.38
CA TYR A 84 11.63 -8.57 -31.56
C TYR A 84 10.64 -9.34 -32.43
N THR A 85 10.26 -10.52 -31.94
CA THR A 85 9.19 -11.33 -32.52
C THR A 85 8.09 -11.50 -31.47
N PRO A 86 6.81 -11.31 -31.81
CA PRO A 86 5.68 -11.57 -30.92
C PRO A 86 5.72 -12.94 -30.24
N LYS A 87 5.44 -12.98 -28.93
CA LYS A 87 5.39 -14.21 -28.13
C LYS A 87 4.13 -14.27 -27.27
N ALA A 88 3.78 -15.49 -26.87
CA ALA A 88 2.74 -15.75 -25.89
C ALA A 88 3.13 -15.22 -24.49
N GLY A 89 2.13 -15.01 -23.65
CA GLY A 89 2.27 -14.60 -22.27
C GLY A 89 3.04 -15.61 -21.42
N GLY A 90 3.75 -15.10 -20.42
CA GLY A 90 4.62 -15.88 -19.53
C GLY A 90 5.97 -16.27 -20.13
N VAL A 91 6.17 -16.12 -21.44
CA VAL A 91 7.48 -16.30 -22.07
C VAL A 91 8.41 -15.18 -21.60
N LYS A 92 9.70 -15.49 -21.40
CA LYS A 92 10.73 -14.51 -21.03
C LYS A 92 11.70 -14.28 -22.19
N ASP A 93 12.05 -13.03 -22.44
CA ASP A 93 13.13 -12.62 -23.33
C ASP A 93 14.21 -11.87 -22.57
N THR A 94 15.47 -12.24 -22.76
CA THR A 94 16.61 -11.56 -22.14
C THR A 94 17.39 -10.79 -23.20
N PHE A 95 17.53 -9.49 -23.00
CA PHE A 95 18.27 -8.57 -23.85
C PHE A 95 19.60 -8.23 -23.17
N LEU A 96 20.71 -8.35 -23.92
CA LEU A 96 22.02 -7.93 -23.44
C LEU A 96 22.28 -6.49 -23.86
N LEU A 97 22.07 -5.57 -22.91
CA LEU A 97 22.23 -4.13 -23.08
C LEU A 97 23.72 -3.75 -22.99
N ASP A 98 24.18 -2.90 -23.91
CA ASP A 98 25.51 -2.29 -23.89
C ASP A 98 25.49 -1.05 -23.01
N LEU A 99 26.18 -1.10 -21.88
CA LEU A 99 26.24 -0.01 -20.92
C LEU A 99 27.51 0.83 -21.05
N SER A 100 28.41 0.54 -21.99
CA SER A 100 29.71 1.21 -22.10
C SER A 100 29.59 2.74 -22.21
N ALA A 101 28.61 3.25 -22.96
CA ALA A 101 28.35 4.68 -23.09
C ALA A 101 27.61 5.30 -21.89
N ALA A 102 26.81 4.50 -21.16
CA ALA A 102 26.12 4.93 -19.95
C ALA A 102 26.97 4.78 -18.68
N GLY A 103 28.07 4.03 -18.76
CA GLY A 103 28.83 3.49 -17.64
C GLY A 103 29.19 4.53 -16.60
N THR A 104 29.77 5.67 -16.98
CA THR A 104 30.17 6.72 -16.01
C THR A 104 28.98 7.26 -15.21
N ALA A 105 27.88 7.59 -15.87
CA ALA A 105 26.69 8.14 -15.22
C ALA A 105 25.97 7.09 -14.38
N LEU A 106 25.87 5.86 -14.89
CA LEU A 106 25.31 4.72 -14.18
C LEU A 106 26.12 4.39 -12.92
N ILE A 107 27.45 4.29 -13.04
CA ILE A 107 28.37 4.06 -11.92
C ILE A 107 28.19 5.14 -10.85
N SER A 108 28.06 6.41 -11.26
CA SER A 108 27.80 7.51 -10.32
C SER A 108 26.50 7.30 -9.56
N ARG A 109 25.40 6.94 -10.24
CA ARG A 109 24.10 6.68 -9.60
C ARG A 109 24.15 5.48 -8.67
N LEU A 110 24.73 4.36 -9.13
CA LEU A 110 24.91 3.15 -8.33
C LEU A 110 25.73 3.40 -7.05
N ASN A 111 26.79 4.22 -7.13
CA ASN A 111 27.62 4.54 -5.97
C ASN A 111 27.01 5.59 -5.03
N THR A 112 26.20 6.50 -5.55
CA THR A 112 25.48 7.52 -4.75
C THR A 112 24.17 7.01 -4.17
N GLY A 113 23.67 5.86 -4.64
CA GLY A 113 22.37 5.32 -4.26
C GLY A 113 21.19 6.07 -4.88
N GLU A 114 21.46 6.92 -5.86
CA GLU A 114 20.42 7.64 -6.59
C GLU A 114 19.79 6.75 -7.67
N ASP A 115 18.49 6.91 -7.89
CA ASP A 115 17.76 6.17 -8.92
C ASP A 115 18.17 6.59 -10.33
N PHE A 116 17.90 5.70 -11.28
CA PHE A 116 17.95 5.97 -12.72
C PHE A 116 16.84 5.23 -13.46
N SER A 117 16.69 5.52 -14.75
CA SER A 117 15.66 4.94 -15.59
C SER A 117 16.22 4.16 -16.77
N ILE A 118 15.61 3.02 -17.06
CA ILE A 118 15.69 2.36 -18.37
C ILE A 118 14.41 2.66 -19.13
N LEU A 119 14.54 3.28 -20.30
CA LEU A 119 13.42 3.48 -21.22
C LEU A 119 13.38 2.36 -22.25
N LEU A 120 12.19 1.90 -22.60
CA LEU A 120 11.98 0.90 -23.64
C LEU A 120 11.06 1.46 -24.72
N ALA A 121 11.54 1.55 -25.95
CA ALA A 121 10.77 2.00 -27.09
C ALA A 121 10.70 0.92 -28.17
N ALA A 122 9.62 0.89 -28.93
CA ALA A 122 9.57 0.12 -30.18
C ALA A 122 9.85 1.06 -31.35
N THR A 123 10.74 0.66 -32.25
CA THR A 123 11.09 1.50 -33.40
C THR A 123 9.99 1.42 -34.47
N ALA A 124 9.46 2.57 -34.89
CA ALA A 124 8.39 2.73 -35.89
C ALA A 124 6.95 2.35 -35.45
N ALA A 125 6.63 2.44 -34.16
CA ALA A 125 5.25 2.31 -33.71
C ALA A 125 4.49 3.65 -33.80
N PRO A 126 3.43 3.77 -34.61
CA PRO A 126 2.61 4.98 -34.65
C PRO A 126 1.74 5.05 -33.38
N ALA A 127 2.30 5.60 -32.30
CA ALA A 127 1.60 6.02 -31.07
C ALA A 127 0.78 4.97 -30.28
N ALA A 128 0.73 3.69 -30.69
CA ALA A 128 -0.23 2.71 -30.16
C ALA A 128 0.30 1.75 -29.08
N ILE A 129 1.58 1.84 -28.71
CA ILE A 129 2.16 0.95 -27.70
C ILE A 129 2.17 1.67 -26.37
N THR A 130 1.63 1.06 -25.33
CA THR A 130 1.63 1.66 -23.99
C THR A 130 2.26 0.68 -23.03
N PHE A 131 3.44 0.99 -22.58
CA PHE A 131 4.16 0.19 -21.61
C PHE A 131 3.63 0.51 -20.21
N SER A 132 2.64 -0.25 -19.73
CA SER A 132 2.12 -0.24 -18.35
C SER A 132 1.01 -1.27 -18.13
N GLY A 133 0.93 -1.90 -16.95
CA GLY A 133 -0.28 -2.58 -16.44
C GLY A 133 -1.21 -1.61 -15.68
N LYS A 134 -2.55 -1.76 -15.62
CA LYS A 134 -3.51 -2.69 -16.23
C LYS A 134 -4.52 -1.86 -17.06
N ASN A 135 -4.63 -2.20 -18.36
CA ASN A 135 -5.51 -1.68 -19.43
C ASN A 135 -4.91 -0.72 -20.49
N ASN A 136 -4.06 -1.32 -21.35
CA ASN A 136 -3.69 -1.01 -22.76
C ASN A 136 -2.26 -0.49 -22.85
N THR A 137 -1.21 -1.13 -23.42
CA THR A 137 -0.97 -2.38 -24.18
C THR A 137 0.56 -2.64 -24.35
N PHE A 138 1.03 -3.86 -24.09
CA PHE A 138 2.41 -4.34 -23.80
C PHE A 138 2.87 -4.06 -22.37
N ASP A 139 2.54 -4.98 -21.47
CA ASP A 139 2.93 -4.95 -20.06
C ASP A 139 4.05 -5.97 -19.86
N PRO A 140 5.33 -5.58 -19.91
CA PRO A 140 6.39 -6.47 -19.47
C PRO A 140 6.24 -6.65 -17.96
N GLY A 141 5.86 -7.84 -17.49
CA GLY A 141 5.81 -8.11 -16.04
C GLY A 141 7.15 -7.79 -15.36
N ASP A 142 7.19 -7.67 -14.02
CA ASP A 142 8.37 -7.29 -13.22
C ASP A 142 9.70 -7.74 -13.86
N PRO A 143 10.39 -6.84 -14.60
CA PRO A 143 11.57 -7.24 -15.34
C PRO A 143 12.70 -7.54 -14.37
N GLU A 144 13.47 -8.58 -14.68
CA GLU A 144 14.68 -8.89 -13.92
C GLU A 144 15.86 -8.24 -14.63
N LEU A 145 16.51 -7.28 -13.97
CA LEU A 145 17.73 -6.66 -14.47
C LEU A 145 18.94 -7.15 -13.68
N LYS A 146 19.92 -7.71 -14.40
CA LYS A 146 21.19 -8.17 -13.83
C LYS A 146 22.36 -7.45 -14.50
N LEU A 147 23.14 -6.70 -13.73
CA LEU A 147 24.36 -6.06 -14.22
C LEU A 147 25.55 -7.01 -14.15
N THR A 148 26.46 -6.86 -15.11
CA THR A 148 27.83 -7.35 -14.96
C THR A 148 28.70 -6.17 -14.55
N VAL A 149 29.22 -6.20 -13.33
CA VAL A 149 30.00 -5.11 -12.74
C VAL A 149 31.43 -5.56 -12.43
N GLU A 150 32.39 -4.64 -12.50
CA GLU A 150 33.67 -4.78 -11.80
C GLU A 150 33.64 -3.87 -10.57
N GLU A 151 33.80 -4.46 -9.41
CA GLU A 151 33.78 -3.78 -8.12
C GLU A 151 35.14 -3.85 -7.43
N VAL A 152 35.48 -2.80 -6.70
CA VAL A 152 36.52 -2.88 -5.67
C VAL A 152 35.80 -3.15 -4.37
N THR A 153 35.99 -4.35 -3.82
CA THR A 153 35.36 -4.75 -2.56
C THR A 153 35.96 -3.96 -1.41
N GLY A 154 35.22 -2.97 -0.93
CA GLY A 154 35.39 -2.45 0.43
C GLY A 154 34.81 -3.43 1.44
N VAL A 155 35.27 -3.37 2.68
CA VAL A 155 34.56 -4.06 3.77
C VAL A 155 33.40 -3.16 4.16
N ASP A 156 32.16 -3.64 3.98
CA ASP A 156 31.02 -2.96 4.59
C ASP A 156 31.13 -3.04 6.10
N THR A 157 30.95 -1.90 6.75
CA THR A 157 30.96 -1.82 8.22
C THR A 157 29.70 -1.15 8.75
N ASN A 158 28.80 -0.74 7.86
CA ASN A 158 27.55 -0.09 8.21
C ASN A 158 26.48 -1.18 8.36
N PRO A 159 25.86 -1.32 9.54
CA PRO A 159 24.74 -2.23 9.69
C PRO A 159 23.51 -1.82 8.89
N PRO A 160 22.66 -2.78 8.48
CA PRO A 160 21.39 -2.48 7.84
C PRO A 160 20.49 -1.67 8.76
N VAL A 161 19.83 -0.65 8.20
CA VAL A 161 18.92 0.26 8.91
C VAL A 161 17.50 0.07 8.37
N ILE A 162 16.53 0.03 9.27
CA ILE A 162 15.12 -0.07 8.89
C ILE A 162 14.71 1.20 8.14
N ALA A 163 14.19 1.02 6.92
CA ALA A 163 13.56 2.06 6.14
C ALA A 163 12.08 2.23 6.54
N PHE A 164 11.32 1.12 6.57
CA PHE A 164 9.91 1.14 7.00
C PHE A 164 9.38 -0.27 7.34
N PHE A 165 8.23 -0.33 8.00
CA PHE A 165 7.51 -1.55 8.35
C PHE A 165 6.19 -1.70 7.58
N THR A 166 5.73 -2.94 7.42
CA THR A 166 4.36 -3.28 7.02
C THR A 166 3.90 -4.47 7.86
N PRO A 167 2.89 -4.34 8.73
CA PRO A 167 2.18 -3.12 9.07
C PRO A 167 3.12 -2.04 9.62
N ALA A 168 2.80 -0.78 9.38
CA ALA A 168 3.59 0.31 9.95
C ALA A 168 3.50 0.33 11.49
N ASP A 169 4.49 0.94 12.11
CA ASP A 169 4.48 1.19 13.56
C ASP A 169 3.22 1.96 13.98
N GLY A 170 2.59 1.47 15.04
CA GLY A 170 1.32 1.96 15.55
C GLY A 170 0.28 1.90 14.46
N SER A 171 0.11 0.76 13.79
CA SER A 171 -1.03 0.47 12.91
C SER A 171 -2.07 -0.37 13.63
N GLY A 172 -3.28 -0.45 13.10
CA GLY A 172 -4.40 -1.11 13.79
C GLY A 172 -5.48 -1.59 12.83
N GLY A 173 -6.46 -2.31 13.36
CA GLY A 173 -7.54 -2.89 12.56
C GLY A 173 -7.04 -3.90 11.52
N LEU A 174 -5.87 -4.49 11.73
CA LEU A 174 -5.25 -5.41 10.78
C LEU A 174 -5.97 -6.75 10.74
N PRO A 175 -6.14 -7.38 9.56
CA PRO A 175 -6.65 -8.74 9.48
C PRO A 175 -5.86 -9.69 10.38
N VAL A 176 -6.54 -10.63 11.02
CA VAL A 176 -5.88 -11.63 11.88
C VAL A 176 -4.93 -12.57 11.14
N SER A 177 -4.98 -12.58 9.81
CA SER A 177 -4.08 -13.30 8.92
C SER A 177 -2.97 -12.42 8.33
N SER A 178 -2.63 -11.30 8.99
CA SER A 178 -1.65 -10.36 8.47
C SER A 178 -0.25 -10.96 8.41
N VAL A 179 0.45 -10.71 7.31
CA VAL A 179 1.88 -11.00 7.17
C VAL A 179 2.66 -9.76 7.56
N LEU A 180 3.77 -9.94 8.28
CA LEU A 180 4.62 -8.84 8.71
C LEU A 180 5.81 -8.69 7.75
N LYS A 181 6.25 -7.47 7.49
CA LYS A 181 7.38 -7.14 6.63
C LYS A 181 8.17 -5.99 7.22
N VAL A 182 9.48 -6.05 7.08
CA VAL A 182 10.37 -4.92 7.35
C VAL A 182 11.28 -4.72 6.14
N THR A 183 11.39 -3.48 5.69
CA THR A 183 12.27 -3.10 4.59
C THR A 183 13.44 -2.32 5.15
N PHE A 184 14.65 -2.71 4.76
CA PHE A 184 15.91 -2.08 5.10
C PHE A 184 16.39 -1.20 3.94
N ASN A 185 17.29 -0.27 4.27
CA ASN A 185 17.93 0.64 3.31
C ASN A 185 18.99 -0.03 2.42
N GLU A 186 19.22 -1.32 2.59
CA GLU A 186 20.22 -2.08 1.84
C GLU A 186 19.82 -3.55 1.72
N LEU A 187 20.63 -4.32 1.00
CA LEU A 187 20.42 -5.76 0.85
C LEU A 187 20.70 -6.50 2.14
N ILE A 188 19.81 -7.41 2.46
CA ILE A 188 19.88 -8.17 3.68
C ILE A 188 19.85 -9.67 3.39
N GLN A 189 20.29 -10.43 4.38
CA GLN A 189 20.20 -11.87 4.45
C GLN A 189 19.74 -12.28 5.84
N LYS A 190 19.26 -13.52 5.96
CA LYS A 190 18.92 -14.10 7.25
C LYS A 190 20.18 -14.22 8.10
N GLY A 191 20.12 -13.75 9.33
CA GLY A 191 21.15 -13.98 10.32
C GLY A 191 20.75 -15.09 11.30
N ALA A 192 21.34 -15.05 12.49
CA ALA A 192 21.02 -15.96 13.59
C ALA A 192 20.30 -15.17 14.68
N GLY A 193 19.11 -15.62 15.08
CA GLY A 193 18.34 -14.91 16.09
C GLY A 193 16.86 -15.24 16.06
N THR A 194 16.11 -14.54 16.90
CA THR A 194 14.67 -14.74 17.05
C THR A 194 13.94 -13.44 16.78
N ILE A 195 12.85 -13.55 16.04
CA ILE A 195 11.84 -12.53 15.86
C ILE A 195 10.67 -12.93 16.77
N THR A 196 10.39 -12.13 17.80
CA THR A 196 9.37 -12.45 18.80
C THR A 196 8.22 -11.48 18.66
N ILE A 197 7.01 -12.02 18.55
CA ILE A 197 5.76 -11.28 18.53
C ILE A 197 5.13 -11.45 19.91
N LEU A 198 4.84 -10.35 20.58
CA LEU A 198 4.33 -10.32 21.96
C LEU A 198 3.03 -9.55 22.02
N ARG A 199 2.15 -9.91 22.96
CA ARG A 199 0.93 -9.15 23.26
C ARG A 199 1.30 -7.94 24.14
N GLU A 200 0.77 -6.78 23.81
CA GLU A 200 1.10 -5.53 24.52
C GLU A 200 0.44 -5.45 25.91
N ASN A 201 -0.66 -6.17 26.14
CA ASN A 201 -1.41 -6.08 27.40
C ASN A 201 -0.72 -6.77 28.59
N ASP A 202 0.11 -7.78 28.35
CA ASP A 202 0.72 -8.61 29.38
C ASP A 202 2.15 -9.10 29.07
N ASP A 203 2.76 -8.60 27.99
CA ASP A 203 4.08 -8.99 27.48
C ASP A 203 4.23 -10.51 27.22
N SER A 204 3.12 -11.25 27.09
CA SER A 204 3.17 -12.67 26.79
C SER A 204 3.57 -12.90 25.33
N VAL A 205 4.42 -13.90 25.10
CA VAL A 205 4.79 -14.31 23.75
C VAL A 205 3.56 -14.86 23.03
N PHE A 206 3.21 -14.24 21.91
CA PHE A 206 2.24 -14.77 20.96
C PHE A 206 2.91 -15.80 20.07
N GLU A 207 4.05 -15.44 19.49
CA GLU A 207 4.84 -16.34 18.64
C GLU A 207 6.31 -15.95 18.66
N ALA A 208 7.20 -16.95 18.67
CA ALA A 208 8.63 -16.77 18.50
C ALA A 208 9.06 -17.46 17.21
N VAL A 209 9.57 -16.69 16.26
CA VAL A 209 9.97 -17.13 14.93
C VAL A 209 11.50 -17.14 14.85
N ASP A 210 12.08 -18.28 14.47
CA ASP A 210 13.50 -18.34 14.14
C ASP A 210 13.75 -17.52 12.86
N ALA A 211 14.68 -16.55 12.93
CA ALA A 211 15.03 -15.71 11.78
C ALA A 211 15.58 -16.51 10.59
N ALA A 212 16.23 -17.66 10.87
CA ALA A 212 16.69 -18.61 9.85
C ALA A 212 15.55 -19.52 9.34
N GLY A 213 14.42 -19.57 10.05
CA GLY A 213 13.31 -20.49 9.83
C GLY A 213 12.52 -20.25 8.54
N PRO A 214 11.64 -21.21 8.16
CA PRO A 214 10.89 -21.17 6.91
C PRO A 214 9.81 -20.10 6.86
N GLN A 215 9.38 -19.59 8.02
CA GLN A 215 8.39 -18.51 8.16
C GLN A 215 8.95 -17.14 7.77
N VAL A 216 10.27 -17.03 7.70
CA VAL A 216 10.94 -15.81 7.28
C VAL A 216 11.37 -15.98 5.83
N ALA A 217 11.04 -15.03 4.97
CA ALA A 217 11.54 -14.93 3.62
C ALA A 217 12.31 -13.61 3.47
N VAL A 218 13.40 -13.65 2.72
CA VAL A 218 14.22 -12.46 2.43
C VAL A 218 14.24 -12.29 0.92
N SER A 219 13.96 -11.07 0.47
CA SER A 219 14.12 -10.67 -0.92
C SER A 219 14.64 -9.23 -0.95
N LEU A 220 15.81 -9.05 -1.55
CA LEU A 220 16.52 -7.78 -1.58
C LEU A 220 16.71 -7.20 -0.16
N GLY A 221 16.22 -5.99 0.11
CA GLY A 221 16.22 -5.38 1.44
C GLY A 221 14.98 -5.68 2.27
N THR A 222 14.09 -6.58 1.84
CA THR A 222 12.83 -6.83 2.54
C THR A 222 12.82 -8.20 3.20
N VAL A 223 12.52 -8.21 4.50
CA VAL A 223 12.16 -9.41 5.26
C VAL A 223 10.64 -9.52 5.28
N THR A 224 10.12 -10.71 4.97
CA THR A 224 8.72 -11.09 5.16
C THR A 224 8.66 -12.16 6.24
N ILE A 225 7.80 -11.97 7.23
CA ILE A 225 7.58 -12.86 8.37
C ILE A 225 6.11 -13.29 8.28
N ASP A 226 5.89 -14.58 8.07
CA ASP A 226 4.57 -15.21 7.99
C ASP A 226 4.33 -16.04 9.27
N PRO A 227 3.64 -15.48 10.28
CA PRO A 227 3.36 -16.19 11.53
C PRO A 227 2.55 -17.46 11.25
N THR A 228 2.86 -18.53 11.96
CA THR A 228 2.12 -19.80 11.81
C THR A 228 0.74 -19.69 12.46
N ASN A 229 0.65 -18.93 13.56
CA ASN A 229 -0.61 -18.71 14.25
C ASN A 229 -1.39 -17.57 13.63
N THR A 230 -2.72 -17.74 13.55
CA THR A 230 -3.63 -16.64 13.29
C THR A 230 -3.67 -15.73 14.50
N PHE A 231 -3.50 -14.43 14.31
CA PHE A 231 -3.58 -13.46 15.39
C PHE A 231 -4.96 -13.49 16.07
N GLU A 232 -5.01 -13.10 17.34
CA GLU A 232 -6.28 -12.88 18.02
C GLU A 232 -6.89 -11.58 17.53
N SER A 233 -8.22 -11.54 17.40
CA SER A 233 -8.93 -10.30 17.07
C SER A 233 -8.93 -9.33 18.25
N ALA A 234 -8.97 -8.02 17.95
CA ALA A 234 -9.00 -6.95 18.94
C ALA A 234 -7.81 -6.97 19.93
N THR A 235 -6.64 -7.39 19.46
CA THR A 235 -5.44 -7.55 20.28
C THR A 235 -4.31 -6.67 19.75
N ALA A 236 -3.59 -6.01 20.66
CA ALA A 236 -2.40 -5.24 20.34
C ALA A 236 -1.14 -6.09 20.54
N TYR A 237 -0.19 -5.95 19.62
CA TYR A 237 1.05 -6.71 19.53
C TYR A 237 2.23 -5.77 19.30
N TYR A 238 3.40 -6.19 19.76
CA TYR A 238 4.68 -5.59 19.37
C TYR A 238 5.68 -6.66 18.95
N VAL A 239 6.66 -6.26 18.14
CA VAL A 239 7.67 -7.16 17.58
C VAL A 239 9.05 -6.78 18.08
N GLN A 240 9.74 -7.76 18.66
CA GLN A 240 11.15 -7.68 19.00
C GLN A 240 11.98 -8.53 18.04
N MET A 241 13.19 -8.08 17.75
CA MET A 241 14.17 -8.82 16.95
C MET A 241 15.49 -8.83 17.71
N THR A 242 16.06 -10.01 17.94
CA THR A 242 17.38 -10.08 18.56
C THR A 242 18.43 -9.45 17.64
N PRO A 243 19.47 -8.78 18.19
CA PRO A 243 20.60 -8.32 17.39
C PRO A 243 21.16 -9.45 16.53
N GLY A 244 21.41 -9.18 15.25
CA GLY A 244 21.93 -10.17 14.29
C GLY A 244 20.91 -11.18 13.75
N ALA A 245 19.63 -11.07 14.12
CA ALA A 245 18.55 -11.85 13.47
C ALA A 245 18.50 -11.59 11.95
N ILE A 246 18.80 -10.35 11.55
CA ILE A 246 18.99 -9.92 10.17
C ILE A 246 20.40 -9.36 10.03
N GLN A 247 21.03 -9.62 8.89
CA GLN A 247 22.35 -9.12 8.54
C GLN A 247 22.30 -8.49 7.16
N ASP A 248 23.21 -7.58 6.85
CA ASP A 248 23.50 -7.28 5.45
C ASP A 248 24.24 -8.46 4.79
N VAL A 249 24.41 -8.39 3.47
CA VAL A 249 25.17 -9.41 2.70
C VAL A 249 26.67 -9.42 3.00
N SER A 250 27.19 -8.39 3.69
CA SER A 250 28.56 -8.27 4.18
C SER A 250 28.71 -8.70 5.65
N THR A 251 27.66 -9.29 6.23
CA THR A 251 27.59 -9.84 7.60
C THR A 251 27.60 -8.82 8.75
N ASN A 252 27.32 -7.53 8.50
CA ASN A 252 27.05 -6.62 9.61
C ASN A 252 25.65 -6.92 10.18
N ASN A 253 25.58 -7.01 11.50
CA ASN A 253 24.35 -7.35 12.21
C ASN A 253 23.42 -6.14 12.31
N PHE A 254 22.17 -6.29 11.89
CA PHE A 254 21.11 -5.39 12.34
C PHE A 254 21.12 -5.35 13.88
N ALA A 255 21.05 -4.15 14.45
CA ALA A 255 21.11 -3.95 15.90
C ALA A 255 19.95 -4.63 16.64
N GLY A 256 18.86 -4.98 15.95
CA GLY A 256 17.67 -5.59 16.54
C GLY A 256 16.63 -4.55 16.97
N ILE A 257 15.52 -5.05 17.50
CA ILE A 257 14.44 -4.28 18.12
C ILE A 257 14.23 -4.84 19.52
N ALA A 258 14.49 -4.03 20.54
CA ALA A 258 14.43 -4.47 21.94
C ALA A 258 13.29 -3.81 22.73
N ASP A 259 12.80 -2.66 22.31
CA ASP A 259 11.70 -1.96 22.95
C ASP A 259 10.33 -2.41 22.40
N THR A 260 9.24 -1.88 22.97
CA THR A 260 7.86 -2.20 22.59
C THR A 260 7.25 -1.17 21.62
N THR A 261 7.97 -0.08 21.34
CA THR A 261 7.46 1.12 20.66
C THR A 261 7.96 1.27 19.22
N THR A 262 9.02 0.57 18.85
CA THR A 262 9.64 0.66 17.52
C THR A 262 8.80 -0.03 16.45
N TRP A 263 8.17 -1.16 16.77
CA TRP A 263 7.24 -1.85 15.86
C TRP A 263 6.10 -2.50 16.64
N ASN A 264 4.97 -1.81 16.70
CA ASN A 264 3.71 -2.30 17.29
C ASN A 264 2.54 -2.15 16.32
N PHE A 265 1.51 -2.96 16.53
CA PHE A 265 0.28 -2.93 15.76
C PHE A 265 -0.89 -3.59 16.49
N SER A 266 -2.13 -3.36 16.05
CA SER A 266 -3.31 -4.06 16.57
C SER A 266 -4.17 -4.70 15.49
N THR A 267 -4.86 -5.76 15.86
CA THR A 267 -5.74 -6.50 14.94
C THR A 267 -7.18 -5.98 14.95
N ALA A 268 -7.84 -6.25 13.84
CA ALA A 268 -9.26 -6.09 13.58
C ALA A 268 -10.14 -6.64 14.70
N GLN A 269 -11.26 -5.97 14.95
CA GLN A 269 -12.33 -6.57 15.74
C GLN A 269 -12.84 -7.83 15.02
N PRO A 270 -13.28 -8.85 15.77
CA PRO A 270 -13.78 -10.06 15.15
C PRO A 270 -15.06 -9.78 14.35
N PRO A 271 -15.29 -10.49 13.24
CA PRO A 271 -16.45 -10.25 12.38
C PRO A 271 -17.76 -10.66 13.05
N ILE A 272 -18.86 -10.02 12.65
CA ILE A 272 -20.20 -10.40 13.13
C ILE A 272 -20.61 -11.73 12.51
N THR A 273 -20.59 -12.80 13.30
CA THR A 273 -20.91 -14.16 12.84
C THR A 273 -22.36 -14.60 13.09
N ALA A 274 -23.13 -13.86 13.89
CA ALA A 274 -24.54 -14.17 14.16
C ALA A 274 -25.39 -12.92 14.39
N MET A 275 -26.58 -12.91 13.77
CA MET A 275 -27.65 -11.94 14.06
C MET A 275 -28.56 -12.55 15.12
N GLY A 276 -28.55 -12.03 16.35
CA GLY A 276 -29.47 -12.48 17.40
C GLY A 276 -30.86 -11.83 17.24
N PRO A 277 -31.97 -12.56 17.51
CA PRO A 277 -33.26 -11.91 17.69
C PRO A 277 -33.23 -11.05 18.96
N PHE A 278 -33.49 -9.77 18.81
CA PHE A 278 -33.78 -8.89 19.94
C PHE A 278 -35.15 -9.28 20.53
N GLN A 279 -35.22 -9.50 21.84
CA GLN A 279 -36.49 -9.62 22.56
C GLN A 279 -36.57 -8.46 23.54
N ILE A 280 -37.44 -7.50 23.24
CA ILE A 280 -37.82 -6.43 24.16
C ILE A 280 -38.87 -6.98 25.11
N SER A 281 -38.61 -6.86 26.41
CA SER A 281 -39.67 -6.93 27.41
C SER A 281 -40.53 -5.67 27.29
N GLU A 282 -41.82 -5.83 27.03
CA GLU A 282 -42.76 -4.72 27.14
C GLU A 282 -42.82 -4.20 28.60
N ASN A 283 -43.05 -2.90 28.79
CA ASN A 283 -43.36 -2.24 30.09
C ASN A 283 -42.26 -2.15 31.17
N ALA A 284 -40.97 -2.13 30.82
CA ALA A 284 -39.91 -1.91 31.82
C ALA A 284 -39.87 -0.46 32.37
N PRO A 285 -39.67 -0.22 33.69
CA PRO A 285 -39.58 1.11 34.29
C PRO A 285 -38.45 1.99 33.73
N ALA A 286 -38.59 3.32 33.83
CA ALA A 286 -37.53 4.25 33.44
C ALA A 286 -36.22 3.97 34.22
N GLY A 287 -35.09 3.93 33.50
CA GLY A 287 -33.79 3.54 34.07
C GLY A 287 -33.51 2.03 34.06
N THR A 288 -34.43 1.20 33.56
CA THR A 288 -34.22 -0.26 33.48
C THR A 288 -33.41 -0.63 32.24
N VAL A 289 -32.39 -1.47 32.41
CA VAL A 289 -31.64 -2.08 31.31
C VAL A 289 -32.53 -3.11 30.62
N VAL A 290 -33.02 -2.82 29.41
CA VAL A 290 -33.95 -3.69 28.66
C VAL A 290 -33.28 -4.64 27.66
N GLY A 291 -31.95 -4.69 27.67
CA GLY A 291 -31.14 -5.61 26.90
C GLY A 291 -29.66 -5.37 27.14
N VAL A 292 -28.87 -6.44 27.13
CA VAL A 292 -27.41 -6.41 27.08
C VAL A 292 -27.02 -7.17 25.82
N LEU A 293 -26.07 -6.66 25.03
CA LEU A 293 -25.54 -7.40 23.88
C LEU A 293 -25.06 -8.78 24.36
N ASN A 294 -25.39 -9.83 23.60
CA ASN A 294 -24.85 -11.16 23.86
C ASN A 294 -23.32 -11.05 23.85
N PRO A 295 -22.61 -11.42 24.94
CA PRO A 295 -21.15 -11.33 25.00
C PRO A 295 -20.45 -12.22 23.95
N ALA A 296 -21.18 -13.09 23.25
CA ALA A 296 -20.70 -13.87 22.11
C ALA A 296 -20.84 -13.16 20.74
N VAL A 297 -21.41 -11.94 20.67
CA VAL A 297 -21.28 -11.08 19.47
C VAL A 297 -19.92 -10.43 19.60
N ASN A 298 -18.93 -11.16 19.08
CA ASN A 298 -17.54 -10.82 19.21
C ASN A 298 -17.31 -9.45 18.53
N GLY A 299 -16.74 -8.52 19.28
CA GLY A 299 -16.55 -7.10 18.97
C GLY A 299 -16.21 -6.42 20.29
N THR A 300 -14.95 -6.49 20.69
CA THR A 300 -14.41 -6.09 21.99
C THR A 300 -14.30 -4.57 22.16
N GLU A 301 -14.69 -3.78 21.16
CA GLU A 301 -15.17 -2.43 21.46
C GLU A 301 -16.52 -2.57 22.14
N GLY A 302 -16.53 -2.38 23.45
CA GLY A 302 -17.73 -2.35 24.28
C GLY A 302 -18.79 -1.38 23.76
N ILE A 303 -19.57 -1.82 22.79
CA ILE A 303 -20.84 -1.22 22.42
C ILE A 303 -21.81 -1.57 23.56
N LYS A 304 -21.68 -0.84 24.66
CA LYS A 304 -22.63 -0.84 25.78
C LYS A 304 -23.76 0.12 25.44
N TYR A 305 -24.72 -0.31 24.61
CA TYR A 305 -25.98 0.41 24.57
C TYR A 305 -26.80 0.06 25.82
N THR A 306 -26.92 1.01 26.75
CA THR A 306 -28.02 0.95 27.72
C THR A 306 -29.16 1.77 27.15
N ILE A 307 -30.27 1.12 26.81
CA ILE A 307 -31.51 1.83 26.45
C ILE A 307 -32.09 2.38 27.76
N LEU A 308 -31.84 3.66 28.04
CA LEU A 308 -32.44 4.37 29.17
C LEU A 308 -33.62 5.20 28.67
N GLY A 309 -34.82 4.94 29.19
CA GLY A 309 -36.00 5.76 28.92
C GLY A 309 -35.89 7.18 29.50
N GLY A 310 -36.38 8.20 28.76
CA GLY A 310 -36.52 9.58 29.26
C GLY A 310 -36.91 10.60 28.16
N SER A 311 -37.81 11.52 28.50
CA SER A 311 -38.48 12.51 27.62
C SER A 311 -37.62 13.73 27.26
N GLY A 312 -37.56 14.05 25.96
CA GLY A 312 -37.25 15.39 25.43
C GLY A 312 -35.80 15.63 24.96
N GLY A 313 -35.66 16.13 23.74
CA GLY A 313 -34.42 16.71 23.19
C GLY A 313 -33.72 15.87 22.11
N SER A 314 -33.45 16.50 20.96
CA SER A 314 -32.86 15.93 19.75
C SER A 314 -31.60 15.11 20.01
N ALA A 315 -31.51 13.92 19.42
CA ALA A 315 -30.33 13.07 19.49
C ALA A 315 -30.09 12.35 18.16
N MET A 316 -28.83 12.30 17.73
CA MET A 316 -28.37 11.38 16.69
C MET A 316 -28.46 9.95 17.24
N MET A 317 -29.07 9.04 16.47
CA MET A 317 -29.50 7.68 16.86
C MET A 317 -29.89 7.52 18.34
N LYS A 318 -31.04 8.07 18.72
CA LYS A 318 -31.74 7.68 19.95
C LYS A 318 -33.07 7.04 19.57
N ALA A 319 -33.15 5.72 19.64
CA ALA A 319 -34.41 5.01 19.44
C ALA A 319 -35.42 5.49 20.48
N PHE A 320 -36.50 6.13 20.03
CA PHE A 320 -37.62 6.49 20.90
C PHE A 320 -38.49 5.23 21.12
N PRO A 321 -38.91 4.92 22.35
CA PRO A 321 -39.81 3.80 22.61
C PRO A 321 -41.14 3.92 21.83
N GLY A 322 -41.62 2.83 21.22
CA GLY A 322 -42.87 2.77 20.46
C GLY A 322 -42.76 3.06 18.96
N SER A 323 -41.55 3.25 18.42
CA SER A 323 -41.33 3.67 17.03
C SER A 323 -41.13 2.55 16.01
N GLY A 324 -40.98 1.29 16.45
CA GLY A 324 -40.91 0.12 15.56
C GLY A 324 -39.61 -0.05 14.77
N TYR A 325 -38.53 0.64 15.11
CA TYR A 325 -37.24 0.51 14.39
C TYR A 325 -36.45 -0.73 14.81
N VAL A 326 -35.93 -1.45 13.82
CA VAL A 326 -34.96 -2.55 13.95
C VAL A 326 -33.60 -2.07 13.44
N VAL A 327 -32.55 -2.30 14.23
CA VAL A 327 -31.17 -1.99 13.83
C VAL A 327 -30.47 -3.29 13.41
N ASN A 328 -29.93 -3.30 12.19
CA ASN A 328 -29.06 -4.37 11.69
C ASN A 328 -27.70 -3.77 11.34
N PRO A 329 -26.60 -4.26 11.93
CA PRO A 329 -25.25 -3.83 11.54
C PRO A 329 -24.97 -4.27 10.10
N ILE A 330 -24.35 -3.39 9.31
CA ILE A 330 -24.03 -3.64 7.90
C ILE A 330 -22.61 -4.21 7.77
N PHE A 331 -21.65 -3.68 8.54
CA PHE A 331 -20.30 -4.19 8.74
C PHE A 331 -19.70 -3.58 10.03
N THR A 332 -18.58 -4.10 10.49
CA THR A 332 -17.77 -3.55 11.59
C THR A 332 -16.34 -3.28 11.14
N ILE A 333 -15.64 -2.41 11.88
CA ILE A 333 -14.18 -2.27 11.77
C ILE A 333 -13.56 -3.65 11.92
N GLY A 334 -12.72 -4.07 10.98
CA GLY A 334 -12.14 -5.41 10.98
C GLY A 334 -12.87 -6.49 10.17
N ASP A 335 -14.09 -6.22 9.66
CA ASP A 335 -14.69 -7.08 8.65
C ASP A 335 -13.84 -7.02 7.37
N THR A 336 -13.46 -8.17 6.82
CA THR A 336 -12.83 -8.22 5.49
C THR A 336 -13.88 -8.51 4.43
N LEU A 337 -14.14 -7.53 3.56
CA LEU A 337 -14.89 -7.75 2.34
C LEU A 337 -13.94 -8.34 1.28
N ALA A 338 -14.23 -9.56 0.84
CA ALA A 338 -13.43 -10.23 -0.18
C ALA A 338 -13.88 -9.83 -1.60
N GLY A 339 -12.92 -9.76 -2.53
CA GLY A 339 -13.21 -9.59 -3.95
C GLY A 339 -13.75 -8.20 -4.34
N THR A 340 -13.44 -7.17 -3.55
CA THR A 340 -13.78 -5.78 -3.89
C THR A 340 -13.11 -5.31 -5.17
N THR A 341 -13.75 -4.38 -5.85
CA THR A 341 -13.24 -3.82 -7.11
C THR A 341 -12.31 -2.63 -6.89
N GLY A 342 -12.41 -1.95 -5.74
CA GLY A 342 -11.70 -0.69 -5.51
C GLY A 342 -12.10 0.40 -6.52
N ALA A 343 -13.39 0.54 -6.81
CA ALA A 343 -13.97 1.40 -7.83
C ALA A 343 -13.46 2.85 -7.83
N LEU A 344 -13.13 3.41 -6.66
CA LEU A 344 -12.58 4.78 -6.54
C LEU A 344 -11.06 4.83 -6.40
N ASN A 345 -10.44 3.72 -6.02
CA ASN A 345 -8.99 3.56 -5.95
C ASN A 345 -8.65 2.07 -6.11
N THR A 346 -8.15 1.70 -7.28
CA THR A 346 -7.90 0.29 -7.63
C THR A 346 -6.78 -0.35 -6.80
N ASN A 347 -5.96 0.45 -6.11
CA ASN A 347 -4.96 -0.07 -5.17
C ASN A 347 -5.61 -0.68 -3.92
N SER A 348 -6.91 -0.47 -3.70
CA SER A 348 -7.69 -1.13 -2.66
C SER A 348 -8.55 -2.28 -3.16
N ALA A 349 -8.36 -2.76 -4.39
CA ALA A 349 -9.09 -3.92 -4.92
C ALA A 349 -8.66 -5.23 -4.23
N GLY A 350 -9.54 -6.23 -4.24
CA GLY A 350 -9.34 -7.51 -3.57
C GLY A 350 -9.94 -7.52 -2.17
N ASN A 351 -9.18 -7.93 -1.16
CA ASN A 351 -9.68 -7.96 0.21
C ASN A 351 -9.58 -6.56 0.83
N PHE A 352 -10.71 -5.98 1.23
CA PHE A 352 -10.76 -4.67 1.86
C PHE A 352 -11.25 -4.78 3.30
N SER A 353 -10.52 -4.18 4.25
CA SER A 353 -10.90 -4.15 5.66
C SER A 353 -10.91 -2.70 6.16
N PRO A 354 -11.99 -2.21 6.79
CA PRO A 354 -12.00 -0.89 7.37
C PRO A 354 -11.09 -0.81 8.61
N VAL A 355 -10.51 0.38 8.85
CA VAL A 355 -9.62 0.70 9.97
C VAL A 355 -10.17 1.82 10.85
N GLY A 356 -9.58 2.04 12.03
CA GLY A 356 -9.93 3.17 12.89
C GLY A 356 -11.38 3.14 13.36
N THR A 357 -11.91 4.29 13.76
CA THR A 357 -13.33 4.48 14.10
C THR A 357 -14.04 5.09 12.91
N LEU A 358 -15.15 4.50 12.44
CA LEU A 358 -15.97 5.16 11.43
C LEU A 358 -16.64 6.39 12.03
N ASP A 359 -16.46 7.52 11.38
CA ASP A 359 -17.15 8.76 11.70
C ASP A 359 -17.75 9.33 10.39
N GLY A 360 -18.23 10.57 10.41
CA GLY A 360 -18.58 11.39 9.25
C GLY A 360 -19.06 10.61 8.03
N LEU A 361 -20.37 10.34 7.94
CA LEU A 361 -20.97 9.62 6.81
C LEU A 361 -21.63 10.56 5.80
N GLY A 362 -21.37 10.33 4.52
CA GLY A 362 -22.11 10.92 3.39
C GLY A 362 -22.61 9.83 2.47
N ALA A 363 -23.81 9.94 1.91
CA ALA A 363 -24.34 8.90 1.03
C ALA A 363 -25.12 9.47 -0.15
N PHE A 364 -25.06 8.79 -1.30
CA PHE A 364 -25.89 9.08 -2.47
C PHE A 364 -26.34 7.80 -3.17
N SER A 365 -27.41 7.89 -3.96
CA SER A 365 -27.88 6.77 -4.79
C SER A 365 -26.91 6.56 -5.95
N LEU A 366 -26.16 5.45 -5.93
CA LEU A 366 -25.21 5.12 -7.00
C LEU A 366 -25.95 4.69 -8.27
N ASP A 367 -26.97 3.85 -8.10
CA ASP A 367 -27.86 3.39 -9.16
C ASP A 367 -29.25 3.02 -8.60
N ALA A 368 -30.09 2.34 -9.38
CA ALA A 368 -31.42 1.92 -8.97
C ALA A 368 -31.40 1.02 -7.71
N ASN A 369 -30.40 0.16 -7.59
CA ASN A 369 -30.29 -0.90 -6.58
C ASN A 369 -29.25 -0.59 -5.50
N THR A 370 -28.31 0.33 -5.73
CA THR A 370 -27.15 0.54 -4.85
C THR A 370 -27.10 1.96 -4.28
N VAL A 371 -26.72 2.09 -3.01
CA VAL A 371 -26.33 3.36 -2.37
C VAL A 371 -24.83 3.31 -2.12
N ARG A 372 -24.11 4.37 -2.50
CA ARG A 372 -22.72 4.54 -2.09
C ARG A 372 -22.66 5.42 -0.85
N VAL A 373 -22.05 4.89 0.20
CA VAL A 373 -21.77 5.59 1.45
C VAL A 373 -20.27 5.86 1.54
N PHE A 374 -19.89 7.08 1.89
CA PHE A 374 -18.53 7.46 2.25
C PHE A 374 -18.45 7.55 3.75
N SER A 375 -17.38 7.02 4.31
CA SER A 375 -17.06 7.16 5.72
C SER A 375 -15.67 7.75 5.88
N ASN A 376 -15.58 8.78 6.70
CA ASN A 376 -14.31 9.15 7.30
C ASN A 376 -13.94 8.09 8.34
N HIS A 377 -12.64 7.90 8.55
CA HIS A 377 -12.17 7.10 9.67
C HIS A 377 -11.31 7.98 10.57
N GLU A 378 -11.72 8.07 11.83
CA GLU A 378 -10.93 8.65 12.88
C GLU A 378 -9.90 7.61 13.31
N ILE A 379 -8.64 7.84 12.95
CA ILE A 379 -7.52 6.95 13.22
C ILE A 379 -6.70 7.57 14.35
N GLU A 380 -6.77 7.01 15.55
CA GLU A 380 -5.94 7.49 16.65
C GLU A 380 -4.55 6.83 16.56
N ILE A 381 -3.48 7.64 16.59
CA ILE A 381 -2.12 7.13 16.82
C ILE A 381 -2.06 6.77 18.32
N PRO A 382 -1.81 5.52 18.73
CA PRO A 382 -2.33 5.06 20.01
C PRO A 382 -1.51 5.57 21.20
N ASN A 383 -2.23 6.00 22.24
CA ASN A 383 -2.00 5.47 23.58
C ASN A 383 -3.15 4.51 24.01
N ALA A 384 -4.24 4.34 23.22
CA ALA A 384 -5.38 3.48 23.60
C ALA A 384 -6.36 3.03 22.47
N GLY A 385 -6.03 3.07 21.17
CA GLY A 385 -7.02 2.68 20.14
C GLY A 385 -6.59 2.79 18.68
N SER A 386 -7.35 2.09 17.84
CA SER A 386 -7.19 1.66 16.43
C SER A 386 -6.44 2.60 15.48
N ALA A 387 -5.17 2.29 15.23
CA ALA A 387 -4.43 2.94 14.17
C ALA A 387 -4.70 2.32 12.78
N GLY A 388 -4.24 2.91 11.69
CA GLY A 388 -4.52 2.46 10.32
C GLY A 388 -3.36 1.68 9.70
N TYR A 389 -3.63 0.81 8.73
CA TYR A 389 -2.58 0.20 7.91
C TYR A 389 -2.15 1.13 6.76
N PRO A 390 -0.90 1.03 6.24
CA PRO A 390 -0.46 1.84 5.11
C PRO A 390 -1.38 1.73 3.90
N TYR A 391 -1.62 2.82 3.19
CA TYR A 391 -2.47 2.79 2.00
C TYR A 391 -1.85 3.55 0.83
N THR A 392 -2.16 3.08 -0.38
CA THR A 392 -1.57 3.63 -1.60
C THR A 392 -2.58 4.52 -2.31
N LEU A 393 -2.20 5.79 -2.50
CA LEU A 393 -2.94 6.72 -3.34
C LEU A 393 -2.92 6.26 -4.81
N THR A 394 -3.81 6.75 -5.66
CA THR A 394 -3.86 6.35 -7.07
C THR A 394 -2.57 6.69 -7.83
N ASN A 395 -1.82 7.70 -7.36
CA ASN A 395 -0.51 8.08 -7.91
C ASN A 395 0.66 7.19 -7.46
N GLY A 396 0.40 6.14 -6.66
CA GLY A 396 1.41 5.20 -6.17
C GLY A 396 2.07 5.61 -4.85
N THR A 397 1.80 6.82 -4.34
CA THR A 397 2.33 7.26 -3.05
C THR A 397 1.75 6.42 -1.92
N VAL A 398 2.63 5.78 -1.16
CA VAL A 398 2.27 5.00 0.03
C VAL A 398 2.23 5.92 1.25
N ILE A 399 1.05 6.06 1.83
CA ILE A 399 0.83 6.76 3.08
C ILE A 399 1.14 5.79 4.22
N ALA A 400 2.37 5.89 4.74
CA ALA A 400 2.95 4.90 5.65
C ALA A 400 2.45 4.99 7.10
N LYS A 401 2.07 6.17 7.61
CA LYS A 401 1.63 6.34 9.01
C LYS A 401 0.45 7.29 9.10
N GLY A 402 -0.52 6.97 9.97
CA GLY A 402 -1.44 7.93 10.58
C GLY A 402 -2.46 8.64 9.70
N GLY A 403 -2.35 8.67 8.37
CA GLY A 403 -3.18 9.55 7.55
C GLY A 403 -4.68 9.21 7.57
N GLY A 404 -5.49 10.28 7.59
CA GLY A 404 -6.95 10.23 7.51
C GLY A 404 -7.41 9.34 6.38
N ARG A 405 -8.43 8.53 6.67
CA ARG A 405 -8.95 7.54 5.75
C ARG A 405 -10.35 7.95 5.36
N ILE A 406 -10.62 7.86 4.07
CA ILE A 406 -11.98 7.92 3.56
C ILE A 406 -12.19 6.64 2.76
N SER A 407 -13.20 5.88 3.14
CA SER A 407 -13.60 4.68 2.41
C SER A 407 -14.98 4.89 1.81
N TYR A 408 -15.26 4.17 0.73
CA TYR A 408 -16.61 4.05 0.20
C TYR A 408 -17.15 2.64 0.45
N TRP A 409 -18.47 2.54 0.51
CA TRP A 409 -19.26 1.33 0.74
C TRP A 409 -20.45 1.34 -0.20
N ASP A 410 -20.46 0.42 -1.14
CA ASP A 410 -21.62 0.18 -2.00
C ASP A 410 -22.54 -0.81 -1.31
N ILE A 411 -23.74 -0.36 -0.98
CA ILE A 411 -24.71 -1.12 -0.21
C ILE A 411 -25.90 -1.40 -1.12
N ASP A 412 -26.19 -2.68 -1.33
CA ASP A 412 -27.39 -3.10 -2.05
C ASP A 412 -28.64 -2.76 -1.20
N LYS A 413 -29.58 -2.01 -1.78
CA LYS A 413 -30.75 -1.46 -1.10
C LYS A 413 -31.71 -2.54 -0.60
N THR A 414 -31.69 -3.73 -1.21
CA THR A 414 -32.61 -4.81 -0.88
C THR A 414 -32.06 -5.66 0.26
N SER A 415 -30.86 -6.22 0.08
CA SER A 415 -30.18 -7.10 1.02
C SER A 415 -29.55 -6.34 2.20
N ARG A 416 -29.30 -5.03 2.04
CA ARG A 416 -28.59 -4.18 3.00
C ARG A 416 -27.19 -4.70 3.34
N ARG A 417 -26.55 -5.34 2.36
CA ARG A 417 -25.18 -5.85 2.46
C ARG A 417 -24.25 -4.98 1.63
N VAL A 418 -23.01 -4.87 2.09
CA VAL A 418 -21.94 -4.27 1.29
C VAL A 418 -21.64 -5.22 0.13
N VAL A 419 -21.69 -4.70 -1.09
CA VAL A 419 -21.40 -5.43 -2.33
C VAL A 419 -20.08 -4.99 -2.97
N ASP A 420 -19.59 -3.81 -2.62
CA ASP A 420 -18.24 -3.34 -2.94
C ASP A 420 -17.76 -2.31 -1.91
N ALA A 421 -16.45 -2.23 -1.70
CA ALA A 421 -15.86 -1.25 -0.81
C ALA A 421 -14.42 -0.96 -1.21
N GLY A 422 -13.88 0.15 -0.72
CA GLY A 422 -12.50 0.50 -0.99
C GLY A 422 -12.14 1.89 -0.49
N LEU A 423 -10.93 2.31 -0.80
CA LEU A 423 -10.50 3.68 -0.53
C LEU A 423 -11.26 4.65 -1.45
N ALA A 424 -11.85 5.67 -0.86
CA ALA A 424 -12.47 6.78 -1.58
C ALA A 424 -11.46 7.91 -1.90
N ILE A 425 -10.24 7.80 -1.37
CA ILE A 425 -9.17 8.76 -1.62
C ILE A 425 -8.45 8.37 -2.92
N ALA A 426 -8.69 9.14 -3.99
CA ALA A 426 -7.95 9.03 -5.24
C ALA A 426 -6.70 9.93 -5.24
N ARG A 427 -6.87 11.18 -4.78
CA ARG A 427 -5.80 12.19 -4.69
C ARG A 427 -5.83 12.88 -3.32
N MET A 428 -4.65 13.29 -2.87
CA MET A 428 -4.46 14.05 -1.64
C MET A 428 -3.62 15.28 -2.00
N TYR A 429 -3.97 16.44 -1.44
CA TYR A 429 -3.24 17.68 -1.62
C TYR A 429 -2.71 18.17 -0.28
N ASP A 430 -1.46 18.64 -0.26
CA ASP A 430 -0.84 19.21 0.94
C ASP A 430 -1.40 20.62 1.25
N ARG A 431 -0.94 21.22 2.36
CA ARG A 431 -1.40 22.55 2.82
C ARG A 431 -1.14 23.67 1.81
N THR A 432 -0.26 23.46 0.84
CA THR A 432 0.06 24.43 -0.22
C THR A 432 -0.80 24.23 -1.46
N GLY A 433 -1.65 23.20 -1.48
CA GLY A 433 -2.47 22.83 -2.64
C GLY A 433 -1.71 21.98 -3.67
N THR A 434 -0.54 21.46 -3.33
CA THR A 434 0.25 20.59 -4.21
C THR A 434 -0.14 19.14 -3.98
N GLU A 435 -0.27 18.34 -5.05
CA GLU A 435 -0.59 16.92 -4.92
C GLU A 435 0.50 16.21 -4.11
N VAL A 436 0.07 15.35 -3.19
CA VAL A 436 0.94 14.57 -2.32
C VAL A 436 1.52 13.42 -3.14
N THR A 437 2.81 13.52 -3.43
CA THR A 437 3.62 12.50 -4.08
C THR A 437 4.61 11.85 -3.12
N SER A 438 4.84 12.47 -1.94
CA SER A 438 5.68 11.97 -0.86
C SER A 438 5.04 12.21 0.51
N THR A 439 5.22 11.27 1.44
CA THR A 439 4.81 11.44 2.85
C THR A 439 5.51 12.60 3.54
N ALA A 440 6.67 13.05 3.04
CA ALA A 440 7.35 14.24 3.55
C ALA A 440 6.54 15.54 3.35
N GLN A 441 5.59 15.57 2.41
CA GLN A 441 4.68 16.72 2.23
C GLN A 441 3.63 16.82 3.35
N LEU A 442 3.41 15.74 4.08
CA LEU A 442 2.47 15.67 5.19
C LEU A 442 3.20 16.03 6.49
N GLU A 443 3.44 17.32 6.72
CA GLU A 443 4.02 17.79 7.97
C GLU A 443 3.07 17.55 9.17
N LEU A 444 3.65 17.27 10.35
CA LEU A 444 2.99 17.34 11.68
C LEU A 444 1.74 16.46 11.87
N GLY A 445 1.63 15.32 11.19
CA GLY A 445 0.43 14.48 11.31
C GLY A 445 -0.81 15.14 10.70
N GLY A 446 -0.60 15.94 9.65
CA GLY A 446 -1.55 16.91 9.13
C GLY A 446 -2.91 16.39 8.65
N LEU A 447 -3.20 15.10 8.74
CA LEU A 447 -4.49 14.53 8.37
C LEU A 447 -4.94 13.37 9.27
N ASP A 448 -4.40 13.21 10.48
CA ASP A 448 -4.52 11.91 11.17
C ASP A 448 -5.93 11.58 11.72
N ARG A 449 -6.84 12.56 11.80
CA ARG A 449 -8.21 12.36 12.30
C ARG A 449 -9.25 13.12 11.48
N THR A 450 -9.82 12.44 10.49
CA THR A 450 -11.06 12.89 9.86
C THR A 450 -12.25 12.47 10.73
N CYS A 451 -12.93 13.43 11.36
CA CYS A 451 -14.09 13.17 12.21
C CYS A 451 -15.39 13.34 11.40
N SER A 452 -15.83 14.56 11.14
CA SER A 452 -17.12 14.84 10.50
C SER A 452 -17.04 14.92 8.97
N SER A 453 -18.17 14.73 8.29
CA SER A 453 -18.31 14.94 6.85
C SER A 453 -19.54 15.80 6.53
N ALA A 454 -19.50 16.42 5.35
CA ALA A 454 -20.62 17.13 4.76
C ALA A 454 -20.60 16.92 3.24
N LEU A 455 -21.78 16.73 2.65
CA LEU A 455 -21.94 16.58 1.20
C LEU A 455 -22.13 17.96 0.56
N PHE A 456 -21.36 18.23 -0.48
CA PHE A 456 -21.49 19.44 -1.29
C PHE A 456 -21.57 19.05 -2.77
N GLU A 457 -22.42 19.73 -3.54
CA GLU A 457 -22.45 19.55 -4.99
C GLU A 457 -21.19 20.15 -5.64
N PRO A 458 -20.73 19.62 -6.78
CA PRO A 458 -19.60 20.18 -7.52
C PRO A 458 -19.81 21.67 -7.82
N ASN A 459 -18.77 22.48 -7.63
CA ASN A 459 -18.75 23.92 -7.91
C ASN A 459 -19.70 24.80 -7.07
N LEU A 460 -20.27 24.28 -5.98
CA LEU A 460 -21.18 25.06 -5.11
C LEU A 460 -20.53 26.35 -4.56
N TRP A 461 -19.20 26.37 -4.44
CA TRP A 461 -18.40 27.49 -3.93
C TRP A 461 -17.33 27.99 -4.92
N GLY A 462 -17.51 27.72 -6.21
CA GLY A 462 -16.55 28.04 -7.27
C GLY A 462 -15.56 26.91 -7.58
N ALA A 463 -14.64 27.18 -8.51
CA ALA A 463 -13.55 26.25 -8.86
C ALA A 463 -12.49 26.27 -7.74
N GLY A 464 -12.66 25.40 -6.74
CA GLY A 464 -11.73 25.23 -5.63
C GLY A 464 -11.23 23.79 -5.55
N LEU A 465 -9.95 23.61 -5.23
CA LEU A 465 -9.37 22.31 -4.90
C LEU A 465 -9.72 21.97 -3.46
N ALA A 466 -10.40 20.85 -3.24
CA ALA A 466 -10.53 20.28 -1.89
C ALA A 466 -9.21 19.57 -1.53
N SER A 467 -8.88 19.52 -0.23
CA SER A 467 -7.73 18.73 0.25
C SER A 467 -7.84 17.25 -0.11
N TRP A 468 -9.07 16.79 -0.38
CA TRP A 468 -9.42 15.45 -0.83
C TRP A 468 -10.46 15.54 -1.94
N THR A 469 -10.19 14.91 -3.08
CA THR A 469 -11.18 14.77 -4.15
C THR A 469 -11.46 13.28 -4.35
N ALA A 470 -12.69 12.85 -4.05
CA ALA A 470 -13.24 11.66 -4.67
C ALA A 470 -13.32 11.95 -6.18
N SER A 471 -12.85 11.03 -7.02
CA SER A 471 -12.70 11.27 -8.46
C SER A 471 -13.97 11.86 -9.08
N THR A 472 -13.78 12.84 -9.97
CA THR A 472 -14.82 13.46 -10.80
C THR A 472 -15.63 12.46 -11.59
#